data_AF-A0A7S0XTZ1-F1
#
_entry.id   AF-A0A7S0XTZ1-F1
#
_cell.length_a   1.000
_cell.length_b   1.000
_cell.length_c   1.000
_cell.angle_alpha   90.00
_cell.angle_beta   90.00
_cell.angle_gamma   90.00
#
_symmetry.space_group_name_H-M   'P 1'
#
loop_
_entity.id
_entity.type
_entity.pdbx_description
1 polymer ?
#
loop_
_entity_poly.entity_id
_entity_poly.type
_entity_poly.pdbx_seq_one_letter_code
_entity_poly.pdbx_strand_id
1 'polypeptide(L)'
;MEGAGTGGAQEPLSRDPSFVSGASTSPHATQGWASDRPFNLGESGGSLQGGPAEHSGQNHKLEMVVESNLNSLGSNTGSNFNDHSPHQTPVEALDGAHQLFQEATQLLQEEGGGAHQPLAEEQERSGRRDDELETTPTSPNSKLSPSHARRRGETNRGLAESSDFVKIHKWPWWRSRGQLDTMLWRTRCLLALLASLGFGLSVATSEMIIEGEDPRGDYINGLKVGESLVTVALVLTLYGMYYLEHAFFRLEEHLRGRPWTKEATYLFAPPIYVMFWVELLVCLPHSVPNLTCEVGWAQGDGKIFIAHRCETMMSLWSSLRLYTLWRVVRDASLRDLPNRHAISTIVQINLGSQFSLKRMLQGRHAFLSIPLGCLFVVFFSAYWVRAAEISSCRFAYVEHPMCELDSAKYLLDGNNEYVKNNPAFLQINNLKMVDYIWGMIVTLTTVGYG
;
A
#
# COMPACT_ATOMS: atom_id res chain seq x y z
N MET A 1 -5.42 -2.25 88.13
CA MET A 1 -4.30 -1.66 87.38
C MET A 1 -4.92 -0.98 86.16
N GLU A 2 -5.63 0.12 86.33
CA GLU A 2 -5.11 1.49 86.51
C GLU A 2 -4.01 1.85 85.50
N GLY A 3 -4.36 2.75 84.60
CA GLY A 3 -3.52 3.28 83.53
C GLY A 3 -4.33 4.19 82.60
N ALA A 4 -5.02 5.18 83.18
CA ALA A 4 -5.62 6.29 82.46
C ALA A 4 -4.53 7.33 82.12
N GLY A 5 -4.63 7.95 80.94
CA GLY A 5 -3.72 9.00 80.48
C GLY A 5 -4.32 9.77 79.31
N THR A 6 -5.19 10.72 79.65
CA THR A 6 -5.80 11.74 78.80
C THR A 6 -4.80 12.79 78.33
N GLY A 7 -5.03 13.40 77.15
CA GLY A 7 -4.38 14.66 76.77
C GLY A 7 -4.70 15.08 75.34
N GLY A 8 -5.82 15.79 75.15
CA GLY A 8 -6.17 16.43 73.88
C GLY A 8 -5.48 17.78 73.69
N ALA A 9 -5.34 18.19 72.43
CA ALA A 9 -5.17 19.58 72.02
C ALA A 9 -5.86 19.78 70.66
N GLN A 10 -6.90 20.62 70.67
CA GLN A 10 -7.59 21.18 69.50
C GLN A 10 -6.80 22.38 68.95
N GLU A 11 -6.71 22.46 67.61
CA GLU A 11 -6.92 23.61 66.68
C GLU A 11 -6.50 25.05 67.06
N PRO A 12 -6.09 25.94 66.10
CA PRO A 12 -6.92 26.24 64.92
C PRO A 12 -6.25 26.74 63.61
N LEU A 13 -7.08 26.64 62.55
CA LEU A 13 -7.30 27.55 61.41
C LEU A 13 -6.16 28.16 60.56
N SER A 14 -6.46 28.12 59.26
CA SER A 14 -6.34 29.16 58.23
C SER A 14 -5.07 29.22 57.37
N ARG A 15 -5.21 28.84 56.09
CA ARG A 15 -5.26 29.80 54.96
C ARG A 15 -5.37 29.07 53.61
N ASP A 16 -6.48 29.31 52.93
CA ASP A 16 -6.51 29.39 51.46
C ASP A 16 -5.62 30.56 50.99
N PRO A 17 -5.14 30.54 49.73
CA PRO A 17 -5.91 31.32 48.76
C PRO A 17 -6.02 30.74 47.34
N SER A 18 -7.13 31.14 46.72
CA SER A 18 -7.28 31.55 45.31
C SER A 18 -7.18 30.51 44.20
N PHE A 19 -8.34 29.91 43.95
CA PHE A 19 -9.09 30.05 42.69
C PHE A 19 -8.50 31.06 41.67
N VAL A 20 -8.08 30.57 40.50
CA VAL A 20 -8.03 31.35 39.26
C VAL A 20 -8.83 30.59 38.20
N SER A 21 -10.01 31.14 37.94
CA SER A 21 -10.85 30.85 36.79
C SER A 21 -10.32 31.58 35.54
N GLY A 22 -10.07 30.84 34.46
CA GLY A 22 -9.97 31.36 33.09
C GLY A 22 -10.56 30.31 32.14
N ALA A 23 -11.80 30.49 31.67
CA ALA A 23 -12.11 31.09 30.36
C ALA A 23 -11.41 30.33 29.22
N SER A 24 -12.06 29.32 28.63
CA SER A 24 -12.90 29.43 27.42
C SER A 24 -12.22 30.12 26.24
N THR A 25 -11.58 29.35 25.36
CA THR A 25 -11.52 29.61 23.91
C THR A 25 -11.12 28.33 23.18
N SER A 26 -12.11 27.67 22.56
CA SER A 26 -11.98 27.00 21.26
C SER A 26 -12.00 28.13 20.22
N PRO A 27 -11.15 28.15 19.17
CA PRO A 27 -11.22 27.16 18.08
C PRO A 27 -9.86 26.80 17.45
N HIS A 28 -9.77 25.66 16.76
CA HIS A 28 -9.20 25.63 15.40
C HIS A 28 -9.44 24.27 14.77
N ALA A 29 -10.18 24.34 13.66
CA ALA A 29 -10.38 23.26 12.71
C ALA A 29 -9.02 22.82 12.13
N THR A 30 -8.74 21.52 12.21
CA THR A 30 -7.69 20.87 11.43
C THR A 30 -8.18 20.74 9.99
N GLN A 31 -7.77 21.69 9.15
CA GLN A 31 -7.86 21.58 7.70
C GLN A 31 -7.04 20.37 7.23
N GLY A 32 -7.66 19.57 6.35
CA GLY A 32 -7.02 18.47 5.65
C GLY A 32 -5.85 18.96 4.82
N TRP A 33 -4.72 18.26 4.93
CA TRP A 33 -3.55 18.48 4.11
C TRP A 33 -3.75 17.78 2.75
N ALA A 34 -4.34 18.50 1.80
CA ALA A 34 -4.19 18.20 0.39
C ALA A 34 -2.84 18.76 -0.06
N SER A 35 -1.87 17.88 -0.34
CA SER A 35 -0.58 18.26 -0.92
C SER A 35 -0.71 18.43 -2.43
N ASP A 36 -1.33 19.53 -2.87
CA ASP A 36 -1.23 19.98 -4.25
C ASP A 36 -0.46 21.31 -4.26
N ARG A 37 0.79 21.26 -4.72
CA ARG A 37 1.47 22.44 -5.26
C ARG A 37 2.12 22.07 -6.59
N PRO A 38 1.71 22.70 -7.71
CA PRO A 38 2.54 22.74 -8.89
C PRO A 38 3.69 23.74 -8.66
N PHE A 39 4.91 23.29 -8.93
CA PHE A 39 6.08 24.16 -9.03
C PHE A 39 6.00 24.93 -10.35
N ASN A 40 5.74 26.24 -10.28
CA ASN A 40 5.91 27.18 -11.38
C ASN A 40 7.39 27.58 -11.45
N LEU A 41 8.07 27.27 -12.55
CA LEU A 41 9.35 27.86 -12.90
C LEU A 41 9.23 28.53 -14.28
N GLY A 42 9.26 29.86 -14.20
CA GLY A 42 9.80 30.83 -15.16
C GLY A 42 9.85 30.46 -16.63
N GLU A 43 9.03 31.17 -17.40
CA GLU A 43 9.26 31.45 -18.81
C GLU A 43 10.64 32.09 -19.02
N SER A 44 11.46 31.49 -19.86
CA SER A 44 12.53 32.19 -20.58
C SER A 44 12.34 31.95 -22.08
N GLY A 45 11.95 33.02 -22.76
CA GLY A 45 11.74 33.03 -24.20
C GLY A 45 13.04 32.83 -24.97
N GLY A 46 13.00 31.92 -25.93
CA GLY A 46 14.05 31.71 -26.91
C GLY A 46 13.44 31.29 -28.24
N SER A 47 13.22 32.26 -29.12
CA SER A 47 12.77 32.05 -30.50
C SER A 47 13.89 31.42 -31.33
N LEU A 48 13.66 30.27 -31.95
CA LEU A 48 14.43 29.82 -33.10
C LEU A 48 13.51 29.20 -34.15
N GLN A 49 13.56 29.81 -35.32
CA GLN A 49 12.82 29.54 -36.56
C GLN A 49 13.45 28.38 -37.33
N GLY A 50 12.62 27.57 -37.99
CA GLY A 50 12.95 26.99 -39.31
C GLY A 50 12.91 25.47 -39.43
N GLY A 51 11.91 24.96 -40.17
CA GLY A 51 11.91 23.60 -40.75
C GLY A 51 10.50 23.06 -41.04
N PRO A 52 10.18 22.55 -42.26
CA PRO A 52 8.80 22.42 -42.73
C PRO A 52 8.11 21.14 -42.23
N ALA A 53 6.82 21.27 -41.90
CA ALA A 53 5.95 20.20 -41.44
C ALA A 53 4.90 19.84 -42.51
N GLU A 54 5.14 18.76 -43.25
CA GLU A 54 4.09 18.01 -43.95
C GLU A 54 3.75 16.77 -43.11
N HIS A 55 2.95 16.97 -42.07
CA HIS A 55 2.10 15.94 -41.42
C HIS A 55 1.17 16.54 -40.33
N SER A 56 1.09 17.87 -40.21
CA SER A 56 0.37 18.59 -39.15
C SER A 56 -1.17 18.63 -39.30
N GLY A 57 -1.74 18.06 -40.36
CA GLY A 57 -3.17 18.23 -40.66
C GLY A 57 -4.12 17.41 -39.77
N GLN A 58 -3.69 16.26 -39.24
CA GLN A 58 -4.58 15.35 -38.51
C GLN A 58 -4.62 15.63 -37.01
N ASN A 59 -3.49 15.93 -36.37
CA ASN A 59 -3.46 16.28 -34.95
C ASN A 59 -4.17 17.61 -34.64
N HIS A 60 -4.15 18.56 -35.59
CA HIS A 60 -4.80 19.86 -35.40
C HIS A 60 -6.33 19.76 -35.39
N LYS A 61 -6.90 18.75 -36.06
CA LYS A 61 -8.35 18.51 -36.06
C LYS A 61 -8.83 17.91 -34.74
N LEU A 62 -8.03 17.04 -34.12
CA LEU A 62 -8.31 16.49 -32.79
C LEU A 62 -8.14 17.55 -31.69
N GLU A 63 -7.09 18.38 -31.78
CA GLU A 63 -6.88 19.52 -30.87
C GLU A 63 -8.06 20.51 -30.93
N MET A 64 -8.54 20.87 -32.13
CA MET A 64 -9.68 21.79 -32.24
C MET A 64 -10.98 21.21 -31.67
N VAL A 65 -11.23 19.90 -31.81
CA VAL A 65 -12.43 19.25 -31.24
C VAL A 65 -12.35 19.25 -29.70
N VAL A 66 -11.18 18.91 -29.16
CA VAL A 66 -10.93 18.90 -27.71
C VAL A 66 -10.98 20.32 -27.12
N GLU A 67 -10.38 21.31 -27.77
CA GLU A 67 -10.48 22.72 -27.34
C GLU A 67 -11.90 23.26 -27.45
N SER A 68 -12.67 22.91 -28.49
CA SER A 68 -14.06 23.38 -28.61
C SER A 68 -14.96 22.78 -27.52
N ASN A 69 -14.73 21.53 -27.14
CA ASN A 69 -15.47 20.85 -26.06
C ASN A 69 -15.03 21.35 -24.67
N LEU A 70 -13.74 21.63 -24.47
CA LEU A 70 -13.25 22.24 -23.22
C LEU A 70 -13.75 23.69 -23.06
N ASN A 71 -13.84 24.46 -24.15
CA ASN A 71 -14.38 25.81 -24.13
C ASN A 71 -15.91 25.84 -23.94
N SER A 72 -16.65 24.83 -24.41
CA SER A 72 -18.09 24.68 -24.12
C SER A 72 -18.34 24.28 -22.66
N LEU A 73 -17.46 23.50 -22.04
CA LEU A 73 -17.50 23.20 -20.60
C LEU A 73 -17.08 24.41 -19.74
N GLY A 74 -16.06 25.16 -20.15
CA GLY A 74 -15.58 26.36 -19.44
C GLY A 74 -16.57 27.53 -19.48
N SER A 75 -17.29 27.69 -20.60
CA SER A 75 -18.33 28.73 -20.72
C SER A 75 -19.61 28.43 -19.92
N ASN A 76 -19.90 27.15 -19.63
CA ASN A 76 -21.01 26.76 -18.74
C ASN A 76 -20.66 26.75 -17.25
N THR A 77 -19.36 26.72 -16.89
CA THR A 77 -18.91 26.75 -15.49
C THR A 77 -18.51 28.14 -14.99
N GLY A 78 -18.24 29.08 -15.90
CA GLY A 78 -17.78 30.44 -15.55
C GLY A 78 -18.86 31.48 -15.22
N SER A 79 -20.15 31.21 -15.48
CA SER A 79 -21.23 32.21 -15.32
C SER A 79 -22.18 31.98 -14.14
N ASN A 80 -22.09 30.85 -13.43
CA ASN A 80 -23.08 30.46 -12.40
C ASN A 80 -22.52 30.27 -10.98
N PHE A 81 -21.33 30.80 -10.66
CA PHE A 81 -20.73 30.62 -9.33
C PHE A 81 -21.37 31.47 -8.20
N ASN A 82 -22.42 32.25 -8.49
CA ASN A 82 -23.15 33.05 -7.50
C ASN A 82 -24.56 32.52 -7.16
N ASP A 83 -25.04 31.45 -7.80
CA ASP A 83 -26.32 30.84 -7.42
C ASP A 83 -26.09 29.51 -6.69
N HIS A 84 -26.23 29.56 -5.37
CA HIS A 84 -26.29 28.39 -4.51
C HIS A 84 -27.51 27.53 -4.83
N SER A 85 -27.33 26.50 -5.66
CA SER A 85 -28.29 25.41 -5.80
C SER A 85 -27.68 24.11 -5.23
N PRO A 86 -28.13 23.61 -4.07
CA PRO A 86 -27.44 22.57 -3.30
C PRO A 86 -27.78 21.14 -3.75
N HIS A 87 -27.90 20.87 -5.06
CA HIS A 87 -28.41 19.57 -5.53
C HIS A 87 -27.67 18.87 -6.67
N GLN A 88 -26.53 19.36 -7.16
CA GLN A 88 -25.72 18.51 -8.05
C GLN A 88 -25.02 17.42 -7.24
N THR A 89 -25.63 16.24 -7.25
CA THR A 89 -25.08 15.07 -6.56
C THR A 89 -23.83 14.57 -7.30
N PRO A 90 -22.84 14.00 -6.58
CA PRO A 90 -21.63 13.41 -7.19
C PRO A 90 -21.91 12.35 -8.28
N VAL A 91 -23.15 11.86 -8.35
CA VAL A 91 -23.65 10.91 -9.35
C VAL A 91 -23.74 11.56 -10.73
N GLU A 92 -24.21 12.81 -10.84
CA GLU A 92 -24.38 13.49 -12.14
C GLU A 92 -23.03 13.85 -12.78
N ALA A 93 -22.03 14.23 -11.97
CA ALA A 93 -20.67 14.43 -12.44
C ALA A 93 -20.01 13.11 -12.90
N LEU A 94 -20.38 11.98 -12.29
CA LEU A 94 -19.90 10.65 -12.66
C LEU A 94 -20.54 10.14 -13.95
N ASP A 95 -21.84 10.38 -14.14
CA ASP A 95 -22.55 10.03 -15.37
C ASP A 95 -22.02 10.82 -16.57
N GLY A 96 -21.72 12.11 -16.38
CA GLY A 96 -21.04 12.94 -17.40
C GLY A 96 -19.66 12.39 -17.79
N ALA A 97 -18.85 11.99 -16.80
CA ALA A 97 -17.53 11.40 -17.08
C ALA A 97 -17.63 10.02 -17.77
N HIS A 98 -18.65 9.22 -17.45
CA HIS A 98 -18.89 7.93 -18.10
C HIS A 98 -19.32 8.12 -19.56
N GLN A 99 -20.14 9.13 -19.84
CA GLN A 99 -20.62 9.44 -21.19
C GLN A 99 -19.47 9.94 -22.09
N LEU A 100 -18.59 10.81 -21.57
CA LEU A 100 -17.38 11.25 -22.28
C LEU A 100 -16.41 10.09 -22.58
N PHE A 101 -16.30 9.13 -21.65
CA PHE A 101 -15.48 7.94 -21.88
C PHE A 101 -16.06 7.05 -22.99
N GLN A 102 -17.38 6.85 -23.03
CA GLN A 102 -18.03 6.08 -24.09
C GLN A 102 -17.88 6.75 -25.46
N GLU A 103 -18.02 8.08 -25.53
CA GLU A 103 -17.86 8.86 -26.77
C GLU A 103 -16.42 8.79 -27.29
N ALA A 104 -15.42 8.95 -26.42
CA ALA A 104 -14.01 8.79 -26.79
C ALA A 104 -13.69 7.36 -27.28
N THR A 105 -14.35 6.34 -26.71
CA THR A 105 -14.17 4.95 -27.14
C THR A 105 -14.80 4.69 -28.51
N GLN A 106 -15.95 5.30 -28.80
CA GLN A 106 -16.59 5.25 -30.13
C GLN A 106 -15.74 5.93 -31.19
N LEU A 107 -15.20 7.12 -30.92
CA LEU A 107 -14.33 7.83 -31.87
C LEU A 107 -13.07 7.01 -32.20
N LEU A 108 -12.46 6.36 -31.22
CA LEU A 108 -11.32 5.46 -31.45
C LEU A 108 -11.70 4.20 -32.25
N GLN A 109 -12.93 3.70 -32.11
CA GLN A 109 -13.43 2.59 -32.93
C GLN A 109 -13.73 3.02 -34.38
N GLU A 110 -14.26 4.23 -34.59
CA GLU A 110 -14.51 4.77 -35.92
C GLU A 110 -13.21 5.11 -36.66
N GLU A 111 -12.21 5.69 -35.98
CA GLU A 111 -10.88 5.92 -36.55
C GLU A 111 -10.11 4.60 -36.79
N GLY A 112 -10.24 3.63 -35.88
CA GLY A 112 -9.66 2.29 -36.05
C GLY A 112 -10.31 1.46 -37.16
N GLY A 113 -11.59 1.70 -37.46
CA GLY A 113 -12.33 1.05 -38.54
C GLY A 113 -11.83 1.43 -39.95
N GLY A 114 -11.27 2.63 -40.12
CA GLY A 114 -10.68 3.09 -41.38
C GLY A 114 -9.24 2.62 -41.62
N ALA A 115 -8.51 2.24 -40.56
CA ALA A 115 -7.09 1.86 -40.66
C ALA A 115 -6.86 0.42 -41.18
N HIS A 116 -7.91 -0.41 -41.27
CA HIS A 116 -7.79 -1.78 -41.79
C HIS A 116 -7.81 -1.87 -43.33
N GLN A 117 -8.26 -0.84 -44.03
CA GLN A 117 -8.29 -0.81 -45.50
C GLN A 117 -6.92 -0.61 -46.16
N PRO A 118 -6.04 0.31 -45.71
CA PRO A 118 -4.72 0.48 -46.31
C PRO A 118 -3.76 -0.69 -45.98
N LEU A 119 -3.90 -1.32 -44.81
CA LEU A 119 -3.10 -2.49 -44.44
C LEU A 119 -3.45 -3.74 -45.26
N ALA A 120 -4.72 -3.92 -45.63
CA ALA A 120 -5.13 -4.99 -46.53
C ALA A 120 -4.61 -4.78 -47.96
N GLU A 121 -4.64 -3.55 -48.48
CA GLU A 121 -4.05 -3.22 -49.80
C GLU A 121 -2.53 -3.33 -49.83
N GLU A 122 -1.85 -2.99 -48.72
CA GLU A 122 -0.39 -3.11 -48.63
C GLU A 122 0.06 -4.57 -48.48
N GLN A 123 -0.76 -5.40 -47.83
CA GLN A 123 -0.54 -6.85 -47.75
C GLN A 123 -0.84 -7.55 -49.09
N GLU A 124 -1.82 -7.07 -49.87
CA GLU A 124 -2.08 -7.54 -51.24
C GLU A 124 -0.97 -7.09 -52.23
N ARG A 125 -0.42 -5.89 -52.05
CA ARG A 125 0.74 -5.40 -52.82
C ARG A 125 2.03 -6.15 -52.48
N SER A 126 2.21 -6.56 -51.22
CA SER A 126 3.34 -7.40 -50.83
C SER A 126 3.23 -8.79 -51.44
N GLY A 127 2.03 -9.39 -51.44
CA GLY A 127 1.79 -10.69 -52.08
C GLY A 127 2.06 -10.69 -53.58
N ARG A 128 1.66 -9.63 -54.31
CA ARG A 128 1.97 -9.52 -55.75
C ARG A 128 3.45 -9.34 -56.08
N ARG A 129 4.26 -8.74 -55.20
CA ARG A 129 5.71 -8.61 -55.41
C ARG A 129 6.44 -9.95 -55.27
N ASP A 130 5.94 -10.82 -54.40
CA ASP A 130 6.52 -12.15 -54.24
C ASP A 130 6.21 -13.05 -55.45
N ASP A 131 5.03 -12.89 -56.08
CA ASP A 131 4.67 -13.58 -57.33
C ASP A 131 5.42 -13.04 -58.56
N GLU A 132 5.75 -11.74 -58.61
CA GLU A 132 6.57 -11.15 -59.70
C GLU A 132 8.06 -11.52 -59.62
N LEU A 133 8.59 -11.86 -58.43
CA LEU A 133 9.97 -12.32 -58.30
C LEU A 133 10.16 -13.79 -58.75
N GLU A 134 9.09 -14.58 -58.83
CA GLU A 134 9.15 -15.99 -59.19
C GLU A 134 9.13 -16.25 -60.72
N THR A 135 8.95 -15.21 -61.55
CA THR A 135 8.83 -15.33 -63.02
C THR A 135 10.00 -14.74 -63.81
N THR A 136 11.20 -14.67 -63.21
CA THR A 136 12.41 -14.31 -63.97
C THR A 136 12.91 -15.53 -64.79
N PRO A 137 12.94 -15.50 -66.13
CA PRO A 137 13.36 -16.64 -66.94
C PRO A 137 14.87 -16.88 -66.78
N THR A 138 15.22 -18.00 -66.15
CA THR A 138 16.58 -18.52 -66.08
C THR A 138 17.12 -18.82 -67.47
N SER A 139 18.21 -18.15 -67.81
CA SER A 139 19.08 -18.42 -68.96
C SER A 139 19.53 -19.88 -69.00
N PRO A 140 19.53 -20.56 -70.17
CA PRO A 140 19.93 -21.94 -70.29
C PRO A 140 21.44 -22.02 -70.52
N ASN A 141 22.22 -22.25 -69.47
CA ASN A 141 23.44 -23.06 -69.54
C ASN A 141 24.15 -23.10 -68.18
N SER A 142 23.94 -24.19 -67.44
CA SER A 142 25.04 -24.91 -66.81
C SER A 142 24.50 -26.21 -66.23
N LYS A 143 24.99 -27.33 -66.78
CA LYS A 143 24.83 -28.67 -66.22
C LYS A 143 25.62 -28.73 -64.92
N LEU A 144 24.97 -28.54 -63.78
CA LEU A 144 25.54 -28.89 -62.48
C LEU A 144 24.52 -29.68 -61.66
N SER A 145 25.02 -30.81 -61.16
CA SER A 145 24.30 -31.92 -60.53
C SER A 145 23.49 -31.50 -59.29
N PRO A 146 22.19 -31.84 -59.20
CA PRO A 146 21.35 -31.50 -58.07
C PRO A 146 21.31 -32.66 -57.06
N SER A 147 22.27 -32.74 -56.14
CA SER A 147 22.18 -33.70 -55.03
C SER A 147 22.68 -33.24 -53.65
N HIS A 148 23.23 -32.02 -53.52
CA HIS A 148 23.75 -31.56 -52.22
C HIS A 148 23.24 -30.20 -51.71
N ALA A 149 22.40 -29.48 -52.44
CA ALA A 149 21.96 -28.14 -52.04
C ALA A 149 20.74 -28.09 -51.09
N ARG A 150 19.98 -29.19 -50.93
CA ARG A 150 18.72 -29.17 -50.16
C ARG A 150 18.88 -29.39 -48.65
N ARG A 151 20.10 -29.64 -48.13
CA ARG A 151 20.32 -29.97 -46.70
C ARG A 151 21.05 -28.90 -45.88
N ARG A 152 21.33 -27.73 -46.48
CA ARG A 152 22.05 -26.62 -45.82
C ARG A 152 21.18 -25.40 -45.48
N GLY A 153 19.91 -25.39 -45.87
CA GLY A 153 18.97 -24.28 -45.60
C GLY A 153 18.30 -24.33 -44.23
N GLU A 154 18.13 -25.51 -43.64
CA GLU A 154 17.40 -25.67 -42.36
C GLU A 154 18.31 -25.55 -41.13
N THR A 155 19.59 -25.91 -41.23
CA THR A 155 20.53 -25.83 -40.10
C THR A 155 21.02 -24.42 -39.79
N ASN A 156 21.00 -23.50 -40.77
CA ASN A 156 21.40 -22.11 -40.54
C ASN A 156 20.25 -21.20 -40.09
N ARG A 157 18.99 -21.63 -40.23
CA ARG A 157 17.83 -20.86 -39.75
C ARG A 157 17.69 -20.96 -38.22
N GLY A 158 18.03 -22.10 -37.63
CA GLY A 158 18.06 -22.28 -36.17
C GLY A 158 19.25 -21.63 -35.44
N LEU A 159 20.33 -21.30 -36.14
CA LEU A 159 21.48 -20.58 -35.57
C LEU A 159 21.37 -19.06 -35.67
N ALA A 160 20.60 -18.54 -36.62
CA ALA A 160 20.30 -17.11 -36.70
C ALA A 160 19.35 -16.67 -35.56
N GLU A 161 18.31 -17.46 -35.27
CA GLU A 161 17.40 -17.20 -34.13
C GLU A 161 18.08 -17.33 -32.76
N SER A 162 19.12 -18.17 -32.62
CA SER A 162 19.86 -18.27 -31.35
C SER A 162 20.86 -17.12 -31.15
N SER A 163 21.31 -16.47 -32.24
CA SER A 163 22.23 -15.33 -32.16
C SER A 163 21.55 -14.01 -31.80
N ASP A 164 20.27 -13.84 -32.15
CA ASP A 164 19.48 -12.67 -31.74
C ASP A 164 19.04 -12.76 -30.27
N PHE A 165 18.87 -13.98 -29.73
CA PHE A 165 18.63 -14.17 -28.30
C PHE A 165 19.82 -13.73 -27.42
N VAL A 166 21.06 -13.81 -27.95
CA VAL A 166 22.27 -13.41 -27.22
C VAL A 166 22.51 -11.88 -27.25
N LYS A 167 21.94 -11.15 -28.22
CA LYS A 167 22.07 -9.68 -28.29
C LYS A 167 21.05 -8.91 -27.46
N ILE A 168 19.97 -9.55 -27.00
CA ILE A 168 18.96 -8.92 -26.13
C ILE A 168 19.51 -8.58 -24.73
N HIS A 169 20.64 -9.16 -24.32
CA HIS A 169 21.13 -9.03 -22.94
C HIS A 169 21.94 -7.77 -22.60
N LYS A 170 22.11 -6.81 -23.52
CA LYS A 170 22.80 -5.54 -23.24
C LYS A 170 21.90 -4.32 -23.18
N TRP A 171 20.58 -4.48 -23.29
CA TRP A 171 19.69 -3.37 -23.00
C TRP A 171 19.58 -3.20 -21.49
N PRO A 172 19.93 -2.01 -20.97
CA PRO A 172 19.82 -1.77 -19.55
C PRO A 172 18.37 -1.91 -19.11
N TRP A 173 18.10 -2.80 -18.15
CA TRP A 173 16.75 -3.13 -17.67
C TRP A 173 15.95 -1.88 -17.24
N TRP A 174 16.64 -0.85 -16.76
CA TRP A 174 16.05 0.43 -16.35
C TRP A 174 15.48 1.27 -17.48
N ARG A 175 15.74 0.93 -18.75
CA ARG A 175 15.13 1.60 -19.92
C ARG A 175 13.83 0.95 -20.39
N SER A 176 13.55 -0.29 -20.00
CA SER A 176 12.33 -0.98 -20.42
C SER A 176 11.25 -0.82 -19.36
N ARG A 177 10.15 -0.13 -19.72
CA ARG A 177 9.01 0.09 -18.84
C ARG A 177 8.41 -1.23 -18.32
N GLY A 178 8.22 -2.20 -19.21
CA GLY A 178 7.64 -3.49 -18.85
C GLY A 178 8.52 -4.31 -17.90
N GLN A 179 9.84 -4.26 -18.09
CA GLN A 179 10.78 -4.94 -17.17
C GLN A 179 10.79 -4.27 -15.80
N LEU A 180 10.79 -2.93 -15.76
CA LEU A 180 10.77 -2.18 -14.50
C LEU A 180 9.47 -2.38 -13.72
N ASP A 181 8.33 -2.37 -14.40
CA ASP A 181 7.02 -2.67 -13.80
C ASP A 181 6.96 -4.11 -13.25
N THR A 182 7.52 -5.07 -13.99
CA THR A 182 7.63 -6.48 -13.54
C THR A 182 8.53 -6.62 -12.31
N MET A 183 9.67 -5.92 -12.28
CA MET A 183 10.56 -5.90 -11.12
C MET A 183 9.86 -5.27 -9.91
N LEU A 184 9.18 -4.14 -10.11
CA LEU A 184 8.45 -3.44 -9.05
C LEU A 184 7.36 -4.33 -8.44
N TRP A 185 6.58 -5.01 -9.28
CA TRP A 185 5.60 -6.00 -8.83
C TRP A 185 6.24 -7.12 -8.00
N ARG A 186 7.33 -7.73 -8.49
CA ARG A 186 8.05 -8.79 -7.76
C ARG A 186 8.57 -8.31 -6.41
N THR A 187 9.14 -7.11 -6.36
CA THR A 187 9.64 -6.51 -5.11
C THR A 187 8.50 -6.23 -4.13
N ARG A 188 7.34 -5.75 -4.60
CA ARG A 188 6.14 -5.58 -3.75
C ARG A 188 5.62 -6.90 -3.20
N CYS A 189 5.59 -7.96 -4.02
CA CYS A 189 5.24 -9.31 -3.56
C CYS A 189 6.22 -9.84 -2.51
N LEU A 190 7.53 -9.67 -2.74
CA LEU A 190 8.55 -10.06 -1.78
C LEU A 190 8.42 -9.28 -0.46
N LEU A 191 8.18 -7.97 -0.55
CA LEU A 191 7.94 -7.11 0.61
C LEU A 191 6.75 -7.60 1.44
N ALA A 192 5.62 -7.90 0.79
CA ALA A 192 4.43 -8.39 1.46
C ALA A 192 4.63 -9.79 2.08
N LEU A 193 5.40 -10.66 1.41
CA LEU A 193 5.77 -11.97 1.95
C LEU A 193 6.63 -11.84 3.20
N LEU A 194 7.67 -10.99 3.16
CA LEU A 194 8.53 -10.73 4.32
C LEU A 194 7.76 -10.09 5.48
N ALA A 195 6.86 -9.15 5.18
CA ALA A 195 6.00 -8.52 6.19
C ALA A 195 5.07 -9.55 6.86
N SER A 196 4.45 -10.43 6.07
CA SER A 196 3.56 -11.48 6.59
C SER A 196 4.33 -12.52 7.40
N LEU A 197 5.54 -12.89 6.97
CA LEU A 197 6.41 -13.81 7.71
C LEU A 197 6.86 -13.19 9.04
N GLY A 198 7.29 -11.93 9.03
CA GLY A 198 7.67 -11.19 10.23
C GLY A 198 6.51 -11.09 11.23
N PHE A 199 5.30 -10.77 10.74
CA PHE A 199 4.09 -10.79 11.56
C PHE A 199 3.82 -12.18 12.15
N GLY A 200 3.91 -13.25 11.35
CA GLY A 200 3.71 -14.62 11.82
C GLY A 200 4.69 -15.04 12.91
N LEU A 201 5.97 -14.66 12.81
CA LEU A 201 6.99 -14.90 13.84
C LEU A 201 6.70 -14.11 15.13
N SER A 202 6.23 -12.87 14.98
CA SER A 202 5.83 -12.01 16.10
C SER A 202 4.63 -12.60 16.85
N VAL A 203 3.60 -13.05 16.12
CA VAL A 203 2.42 -13.72 16.69
C VAL A 203 2.82 -15.00 17.38
N ALA A 204 3.65 -15.85 16.75
CA ALA A 204 4.12 -17.10 17.37
C ALA A 204 4.87 -16.83 18.67
N THR A 205 5.74 -15.83 18.70
CA THR A 205 6.44 -15.39 19.92
C THR A 205 5.46 -14.94 20.99
N SER A 206 4.48 -14.12 20.64
CA SER A 206 3.46 -13.64 21.58
C SER A 206 2.58 -14.77 22.11
N GLU A 207 2.17 -15.73 21.27
CA GLU A 207 1.33 -16.86 21.69
C GLU A 207 2.08 -17.80 22.63
N MET A 208 3.35 -18.13 22.36
CA MET A 208 4.17 -18.92 23.29
C MET A 208 4.29 -18.25 24.66
N ILE A 209 4.49 -16.93 24.68
CA ILE A 209 4.52 -16.15 25.93
C ILE A 209 3.17 -16.21 26.65
N ILE A 210 2.05 -16.16 25.92
CA ILE A 210 0.69 -16.26 26.49
C ILE A 210 0.44 -17.66 27.07
N GLU A 211 1.00 -18.70 26.46
CA GLU A 211 0.96 -20.08 26.98
C GLU A 211 1.82 -20.27 28.24
N GLY A 212 2.58 -19.25 28.64
CA GLY A 212 3.36 -19.24 29.88
C GLY A 212 4.82 -19.64 29.70
N GLU A 213 5.32 -19.72 28.47
CA GLU A 213 6.74 -19.95 28.22
C GLU A 213 7.60 -18.76 28.70
N ASP A 214 8.84 -19.05 29.11
CA ASP A 214 9.79 -18.02 29.54
C ASP A 214 10.17 -17.13 28.33
N PRO A 215 9.94 -15.81 28.39
CA PRO A 215 10.30 -14.88 27.30
C PRO A 215 11.80 -14.83 27.00
N ARG A 216 12.65 -15.34 27.90
CA ARG A 216 14.11 -15.50 27.71
C ARG A 216 14.52 -16.90 27.25
N GLY A 217 13.58 -17.82 27.11
CA GLY A 217 13.85 -19.17 26.63
C GLY A 217 14.46 -19.19 25.23
N ASP A 218 15.32 -20.17 24.97
CA ASP A 218 16.07 -20.29 23.71
C ASP A 218 15.16 -20.35 22.48
N TYR A 219 14.01 -21.02 22.59
CA TYR A 219 13.03 -21.12 21.51
C TYR A 219 12.42 -19.76 21.14
N ILE A 220 11.99 -18.99 22.14
CA ILE A 220 11.43 -17.64 21.93
C ILE A 220 12.51 -16.70 21.39
N ASN A 221 13.72 -16.74 21.94
CA ASN A 221 14.84 -15.95 21.42
C ASN A 221 15.19 -16.34 19.97
N GLY A 222 15.10 -17.62 19.61
CA GLY A 222 15.26 -18.09 18.23
C GLY A 222 14.23 -17.46 17.28
N LEU A 223 12.95 -17.39 17.69
CA LEU A 223 11.91 -16.70 16.91
C LEU A 223 12.17 -15.19 16.79
N LYS A 224 12.61 -14.52 17.86
CA LYS A 224 13.00 -13.09 17.87
C LYS A 224 14.18 -12.82 16.91
N VAL A 225 15.18 -13.70 16.88
CA VAL A 225 16.29 -13.63 15.90
C VAL A 225 15.76 -13.77 14.48
N GLY A 226 14.87 -14.73 14.23
CA GLY A 226 14.21 -14.91 12.95
C GLY A 226 13.45 -13.64 12.51
N GLU A 227 12.65 -13.06 13.41
CA GLU A 227 11.92 -11.82 13.14
C GLU A 227 12.87 -10.66 12.82
N SER A 228 14.00 -10.56 13.54
CA SER A 228 15.03 -9.54 13.29
C SER A 228 15.65 -9.67 11.90
N LEU A 229 16.01 -10.89 11.48
CA LEU A 229 16.56 -11.15 10.14
C LEU A 229 15.54 -10.83 9.04
N VAL A 230 14.29 -11.22 9.23
CA VAL A 230 13.19 -10.92 8.30
C VAL A 230 12.94 -9.41 8.25
N THR A 231 13.02 -8.69 9.37
CA THR A 231 12.87 -7.23 9.42
C THR A 231 14.00 -6.52 8.67
N VAL A 232 15.25 -6.97 8.79
CA VAL A 232 16.37 -6.43 8.00
C VAL A 232 16.13 -6.66 6.50
N ALA A 233 15.74 -7.87 6.09
CA ALA A 233 15.40 -8.18 4.70
C ALA A 233 14.23 -7.33 4.19
N LEU A 234 13.21 -7.11 5.03
CA LEU A 234 12.05 -6.27 4.73
C LEU A 234 12.49 -4.82 4.48
N VAL A 235 13.33 -4.25 5.34
CA VAL A 235 13.84 -2.88 5.19
C VAL A 235 14.69 -2.72 3.93
N LEU A 236 15.57 -3.68 3.63
CA LEU A 236 16.36 -3.68 2.39
C LEU A 236 15.46 -3.76 1.15
N THR A 237 14.41 -4.58 1.20
CA THR A 237 13.43 -4.73 0.11
C THR A 237 12.59 -3.46 -0.04
N LEU A 238 12.21 -2.81 1.08
CA LEU A 238 11.50 -1.53 1.08
C LEU A 238 12.32 -0.44 0.42
N TYR A 239 13.61 -0.34 0.78
CA TYR A 239 14.56 0.57 0.14
C TYR A 239 14.66 0.31 -1.37
N GLY A 240 14.81 -0.96 -1.76
CA GLY A 240 14.84 -1.38 -3.16
C GLY A 240 13.56 -1.04 -3.93
N MET A 241 12.39 -1.14 -3.29
CA MET A 241 11.11 -0.75 -3.90
C MET A 241 11.06 0.76 -4.18
N TYR A 242 11.39 1.62 -3.21
CA TYR A 242 11.43 3.07 -3.43
C TYR A 242 12.44 3.47 -4.50
N TYR A 243 13.58 2.77 -4.58
CA TYR A 243 14.55 2.95 -5.65
C TYR A 243 13.94 2.64 -7.03
N LEU A 244 13.21 1.53 -7.17
CA LEU A 244 12.53 1.16 -8.41
C LEU A 244 11.40 2.14 -8.78
N GLU A 245 10.63 2.63 -7.81
CA GLU A 245 9.60 3.64 -8.04
C GLU A 245 10.20 4.95 -8.54
N HIS A 246 11.31 5.40 -7.95
CA HIS A 246 12.04 6.56 -8.42
C HIS A 246 12.58 6.37 -9.85
N ALA A 247 13.15 5.20 -10.15
CA ALA A 247 13.58 4.88 -11.51
C ALA A 247 12.41 4.89 -12.50
N PHE A 248 11.23 4.43 -12.09
CA PHE A 248 10.03 4.39 -12.92
C PHE A 248 9.51 5.80 -13.22
N PHE A 249 9.43 6.65 -12.21
CA PHE A 249 9.09 8.06 -12.38
C PHE A 249 9.99 8.77 -13.40
N ARG A 250 11.31 8.57 -13.30
CA ARG A 250 12.27 9.16 -14.24
C ARG A 250 12.10 8.65 -15.67
N LEU A 251 11.81 7.36 -15.83
CA LEU A 251 11.52 6.79 -17.13
C LEU A 251 10.26 7.43 -17.73
N GLU A 252 9.22 7.65 -16.93
CA GLU A 252 8.01 8.33 -17.40
C GLU A 252 8.26 9.79 -17.78
N GLU A 253 9.03 10.54 -17.00
CA GLU A 253 9.43 11.91 -17.35
C GLU A 253 10.22 11.95 -18.67
N HIS A 254 11.13 10.99 -18.86
CA HIS A 254 11.90 10.90 -20.09
C HIS A 254 11.03 10.59 -21.31
N LEU A 255 10.06 9.68 -21.17
CA LEU A 255 9.08 9.36 -22.21
C LEU A 255 8.16 10.54 -22.53
N ARG A 256 7.99 11.50 -21.61
CA ARG A 256 7.29 12.79 -21.84
C ARG A 256 8.18 13.86 -22.50
N GLY A 257 9.39 13.51 -22.94
CA GLY A 257 10.30 14.41 -23.65
C GLY A 257 11.26 15.20 -22.76
N ARG A 258 11.27 14.98 -21.43
CA ARG A 258 12.29 15.61 -20.58
C ARG A 258 13.67 14.98 -20.85
N PRO A 259 14.74 15.79 -20.94
CA PRO A 259 16.08 15.27 -21.20
C PRO A 259 16.51 14.34 -20.05
N TRP A 260 17.15 13.23 -20.39
CA TRP A 260 17.67 12.29 -19.40
C TRP A 260 18.87 12.90 -18.67
N THR A 261 18.67 13.42 -17.45
CA THR A 261 19.75 13.97 -16.63
C THR A 261 20.58 12.84 -16.02
N LYS A 262 21.84 12.67 -16.44
CA LYS A 262 22.73 11.62 -15.90
C LYS A 262 23.21 11.91 -14.46
N GLU A 263 23.11 13.15 -14.02
CA GLU A 263 23.78 13.68 -12.82
C GLU A 263 23.08 13.38 -11.49
N ALA A 264 21.81 12.95 -11.51
CA ALA A 264 21.11 12.52 -10.30
C ALA A 264 21.61 11.14 -9.85
N THR A 265 22.70 11.15 -9.10
CA THR A 265 23.50 9.96 -8.76
C THR A 265 22.86 9.14 -7.62
N TYR A 266 21.98 8.22 -8.04
CA TYR A 266 21.85 6.78 -7.73
C TYR A 266 21.91 6.17 -6.31
N LEU A 267 22.38 6.83 -5.24
CA LEU A 267 22.45 6.16 -3.91
C LEU A 267 21.60 6.78 -2.79
N PHE A 268 21.02 7.96 -2.99
CA PHE A 268 20.30 8.68 -1.92
C PHE A 268 18.91 9.15 -2.33
N ALA A 269 18.32 8.58 -3.37
CA ALA A 269 16.96 8.95 -3.81
C ALA A 269 15.85 8.56 -2.80
N PRO A 270 15.86 7.37 -2.16
CA PRO A 270 14.77 6.98 -1.25
C PRO A 270 14.60 7.89 -0.01
N PRO A 271 15.66 8.34 0.68
CA PRO A 271 15.56 9.27 1.82
C PRO A 271 14.86 10.59 1.54
N ILE A 272 14.69 11.00 0.28
CA ILE A 272 14.04 12.27 -0.10
C ILE A 272 12.53 12.19 0.13
N TYR A 273 11.94 10.99 0.09
CA TYR A 273 10.50 10.81 0.23
C TYR A 273 10.11 10.71 1.71
N VAL A 274 9.27 11.62 2.21
CA VAL A 274 8.74 11.57 3.59
C VAL A 274 8.03 10.25 3.87
N MET A 275 7.31 9.72 2.87
CA MET A 275 6.60 8.43 2.98
C MET A 275 7.56 7.25 3.22
N PHE A 276 8.80 7.30 2.72
CA PHE A 276 9.79 6.26 3.00
C PHE A 276 10.08 6.19 4.51
N TRP A 277 10.25 7.34 5.18
CA TRP A 277 10.53 7.38 6.62
C TRP A 277 9.35 6.92 7.47
N VAL A 278 8.13 7.27 7.07
CA VAL A 278 6.91 6.78 7.74
C VAL A 278 6.82 5.26 7.61
N GLU A 279 7.04 4.72 6.41
CA GLU A 279 7.02 3.27 6.20
C GLU A 279 8.16 2.55 6.90
N LEU A 280 9.34 3.16 6.96
CA LEU A 280 10.46 2.65 7.73
C LEU A 280 10.12 2.60 9.22
N LEU A 281 9.49 3.64 9.78
CA LEU A 281 9.07 3.68 11.18
C LEU A 281 8.01 2.61 11.49
N VAL A 282 7.13 2.29 10.54
CA VAL A 282 6.16 1.19 10.71
C VAL A 282 6.86 -0.17 10.59
N CYS A 283 7.79 -0.32 9.65
CA CYS A 283 8.45 -1.59 9.39
C CYS A 283 9.59 -1.94 10.36
N LEU A 284 10.22 -0.96 11.02
CA LEU A 284 11.42 -1.19 11.83
C LEU A 284 11.15 -1.82 13.21
N PRO A 285 10.15 -1.40 14.01
CA PRO A 285 9.95 -1.94 15.35
C PRO A 285 9.52 -3.42 15.30
N HIS A 286 10.28 -4.25 16.02
CA HIS A 286 10.09 -5.69 16.18
C HIS A 286 10.56 -6.11 17.58
N SER A 287 10.30 -7.37 17.95
CA SER A 287 10.81 -7.92 19.19
C SER A 287 12.31 -8.25 19.06
N VAL A 288 13.16 -7.50 19.78
CA VAL A 288 14.62 -7.68 19.73
C VAL A 288 15.04 -8.88 20.59
N PRO A 289 15.93 -9.77 20.12
CA PRO A 289 16.38 -10.92 20.90
C PRO A 289 17.06 -10.51 22.20
N ASN A 290 16.88 -11.30 23.26
CA ASN A 290 17.37 -11.04 24.63
C ASN A 290 16.86 -9.76 25.30
N LEU A 291 16.00 -8.99 24.64
CA LEU A 291 15.32 -7.86 25.24
C LEU A 291 13.92 -8.30 25.66
N THR A 292 13.65 -8.13 26.96
CA THR A 292 12.34 -8.33 27.59
C THR A 292 12.04 -7.08 28.38
N CYS A 293 10.94 -6.40 28.11
CA CYS A 293 10.52 -5.23 28.90
C CYS A 293 9.03 -5.27 29.19
N GLU A 294 8.64 -4.64 30.29
CA GLU A 294 7.27 -4.55 30.75
C GLU A 294 6.92 -3.07 30.93
N VAL A 295 5.84 -2.64 30.29
CA VAL A 295 5.35 -1.26 30.34
C VAL A 295 4.07 -1.26 31.16
N GLY A 296 4.16 -0.75 32.39
CA GLY A 296 3.03 -0.56 33.29
C GLY A 296 2.34 0.78 33.08
N TRP A 297 1.00 0.77 33.12
CA TRP A 297 0.20 1.98 33.29
C TRP A 297 -0.78 1.80 34.45
N ALA A 298 -0.89 2.82 35.31
CA ALA A 298 -1.84 2.85 36.41
C ALA A 298 -3.01 3.80 36.07
N GLN A 299 -4.24 3.31 36.20
CA GLN A 299 -5.46 4.11 35.98
C GLN A 299 -6.23 4.28 37.30
N GLY A 300 -6.90 5.43 37.44
CA GLY A 300 -7.83 5.70 38.55
C GLY A 300 -7.16 5.69 39.92
N ASP A 301 -6.26 6.65 40.18
CA ASP A 301 -5.53 6.82 41.45
C ASP A 301 -4.73 5.58 41.90
N GLY A 302 -4.31 4.73 40.95
CA GLY A 302 -3.55 3.50 41.24
C GLY A 302 -4.40 2.29 41.61
N LYS A 303 -5.72 2.37 41.48
CA LYS A 303 -6.64 1.25 41.76
C LYS A 303 -6.56 0.13 40.73
N ILE A 304 -6.25 0.46 39.48
CA ILE A 304 -6.12 -0.53 38.39
C ILE A 304 -4.73 -0.39 37.80
N PHE A 305 -3.94 -1.46 37.89
CA PHE A 305 -2.62 -1.53 37.28
C PHE A 305 -2.62 -2.57 36.16
N ILE A 306 -2.25 -2.15 34.96
CA ILE A 306 -2.12 -3.02 33.80
C ILE A 306 -0.68 -2.89 33.31
N ALA A 307 0.03 -4.00 33.23
CA ALA A 307 1.34 -4.06 32.61
C ALA A 307 1.26 -4.83 31.30
N HIS A 308 1.86 -4.31 30.24
CA HIS A 308 1.96 -5.00 28.96
C HIS A 308 3.41 -5.40 28.71
N ARG A 309 3.60 -6.61 28.19
CA ARG A 309 4.93 -7.02 27.70
C ARG A 309 5.22 -6.34 26.38
N CYS A 310 6.45 -5.86 26.24
CA CYS A 310 6.94 -5.23 25.02
C CYS A 310 6.80 -6.17 23.81
N GLU A 311 6.96 -7.48 23.98
CA GLU A 311 6.80 -8.47 22.91
C GLU A 311 5.38 -8.47 22.33
N THR A 312 4.36 -8.39 23.19
CA THR A 312 2.96 -8.32 22.77
C THR A 312 2.68 -6.99 22.06
N MET A 313 3.20 -5.88 22.59
CA MET A 313 3.08 -4.57 21.94
C MET A 313 3.78 -4.53 20.58
N MET A 314 4.98 -5.13 20.48
CA MET A 314 5.73 -5.22 19.22
C MET A 314 5.06 -6.17 18.23
N SER A 315 4.37 -7.22 18.68
CA SER A 315 3.53 -8.06 17.82
C SER A 315 2.37 -7.27 17.21
N LEU A 316 1.68 -6.45 18.02
CA LEU A 316 0.66 -5.53 17.52
C LEU A 316 1.24 -4.52 16.54
N TRP A 317 2.41 -3.97 16.82
CA TRP A 317 3.08 -3.07 15.89
C TRP A 317 3.48 -3.77 14.58
N SER A 318 4.04 -4.99 14.66
CA SER A 318 4.43 -5.83 13.52
C SER A 318 3.22 -6.13 12.62
N SER A 319 2.02 -6.26 13.21
CA SER A 319 0.76 -6.44 12.48
C SER A 319 0.42 -5.27 11.54
N LEU A 320 0.88 -4.05 11.84
CA LEU A 320 0.71 -2.90 10.94
C LEU A 320 1.35 -3.14 9.58
N ARG A 321 2.47 -3.90 9.51
CA ARG A 321 3.21 -4.22 8.27
C ARG A 321 2.35 -4.92 7.22
N LEU A 322 1.23 -5.52 7.61
CA LEU A 322 0.26 -6.13 6.69
C LEU A 322 -0.37 -5.10 5.73
N TYR A 323 -0.22 -3.80 5.95
CA TYR A 323 -0.57 -2.77 4.95
C TYR A 323 0.13 -3.01 3.60
N THR A 324 1.30 -3.67 3.59
CA THR A 324 2.04 -4.00 2.37
C THR A 324 1.29 -5.00 1.48
N LEU A 325 0.44 -5.87 2.04
CA LEU A 325 -0.43 -6.77 1.28
C LEU A 325 -1.37 -5.99 0.37
N TRP A 326 -1.87 -4.84 0.83
CA TRP A 326 -2.76 -3.99 0.05
C TRP A 326 -2.12 -3.54 -1.27
N ARG A 327 -0.80 -3.27 -1.29
CA ARG A 327 -0.08 -2.90 -2.52
C ARG A 327 -0.14 -4.03 -3.55
N VAL A 328 0.03 -5.27 -3.10
CA VAL A 328 -0.03 -6.47 -3.96
C VAL A 328 -1.45 -6.70 -4.45
N VAL A 329 -2.45 -6.59 -3.57
CA VAL A 329 -3.87 -6.72 -3.94
C VAL A 329 -4.26 -5.66 -4.97
N ARG A 330 -3.86 -4.40 -4.75
CA ARG A 330 -4.10 -3.28 -5.66
C ARG A 330 -3.52 -3.58 -7.04
N ASP A 331 -2.23 -3.88 -7.11
CA ASP A 331 -1.54 -4.11 -8.38
C ASP A 331 -2.09 -5.36 -9.11
N ALA A 332 -2.48 -6.41 -8.37
CA ALA A 332 -3.16 -7.58 -8.92
C ALA A 332 -4.50 -7.20 -9.58
N SER A 333 -5.32 -6.37 -8.91
CA SER A 333 -6.61 -5.92 -9.44
C SER A 333 -6.48 -5.05 -10.70
N LEU A 334 -5.34 -4.39 -10.88
CA LEU A 334 -5.02 -3.52 -12.00
C LEU A 334 -4.22 -4.22 -13.11
N ARG A 335 -3.88 -5.51 -12.94
CA ARG A 335 -3.07 -6.25 -13.90
C ARG A 335 -3.81 -6.52 -15.22
N ASP A 336 -5.13 -6.64 -15.15
CA ASP A 336 -5.98 -6.91 -16.31
C ASP A 336 -6.22 -5.67 -17.20
N LEU A 337 -5.70 -4.50 -16.82
CA LEU A 337 -5.83 -3.27 -17.61
C LEU A 337 -4.63 -3.14 -18.55
N PRO A 338 -4.77 -3.46 -19.85
CA PRO A 338 -3.70 -3.24 -20.82
C PRO A 338 -3.39 -1.74 -20.88
N ASN A 339 -2.10 -1.40 -21.03
CA ASN A 339 -1.66 -0.02 -21.18
C ASN A 339 -2.16 0.94 -20.09
N ARG A 340 -2.39 0.44 -18.85
CA ARG A 340 -2.93 1.22 -17.73
C ARG A 340 -2.29 2.60 -17.55
N HIS A 341 -0.98 2.69 -17.78
CA HIS A 341 -0.28 3.95 -17.63
C HIS A 341 -0.50 4.94 -18.79
N ALA A 342 -0.73 4.44 -20.01
CA ALA A 342 -1.11 5.28 -21.14
C ALA A 342 -2.51 5.84 -20.90
N ILE A 343 -3.45 4.99 -20.48
CA ILE A 343 -4.81 5.40 -20.10
C ILE A 343 -4.77 6.44 -18.96
N SER A 344 -4.02 6.16 -17.90
CA SER A 344 -3.81 7.11 -16.78
C SER A 344 -3.29 8.47 -17.25
N THR A 345 -2.35 8.48 -18.21
CA THR A 345 -1.78 9.73 -18.74
C THR A 345 -2.76 10.47 -19.64
N ILE A 346 -3.49 9.76 -20.51
CA ILE A 346 -4.44 10.36 -21.47
C ILE A 346 -5.66 10.94 -20.74
N VAL A 347 -6.27 10.14 -19.85
CA VAL A 347 -7.50 10.54 -19.15
C VAL A 347 -7.19 11.39 -17.91
N GLN A 348 -5.91 11.54 -17.54
CA GLN A 348 -5.47 12.25 -16.34
C GLN A 348 -6.10 11.73 -15.04
N ILE A 349 -6.43 10.43 -14.98
CA ILE A 349 -7.04 9.80 -13.81
C ILE A 349 -5.96 9.05 -13.01
N ASN A 350 -5.91 9.30 -11.71
CA ASN A 350 -5.06 8.55 -10.80
C ASN A 350 -5.63 7.13 -10.57
N LEU A 351 -5.02 6.11 -11.19
CA LEU A 351 -5.33 4.69 -10.99
C LEU A 351 -4.80 4.17 -9.64
N GLY A 352 -5.22 4.82 -8.55
CA GLY A 352 -4.78 4.53 -7.19
C GLY A 352 -5.61 3.45 -6.48
N SER A 353 -5.47 3.41 -5.14
CA SER A 353 -6.16 2.45 -4.26
C SER A 353 -7.69 2.53 -4.35
N GLN A 354 -8.26 3.73 -4.48
CA GLN A 354 -9.71 3.91 -4.55
C GLN A 354 -10.31 3.30 -5.84
N PHE A 355 -9.65 3.51 -6.97
CA PHE A 355 -10.06 2.93 -8.25
C PHE A 355 -9.98 1.40 -8.22
N SER A 356 -8.89 0.86 -7.65
CA SER A 356 -8.72 -0.57 -7.42
C SER A 356 -9.83 -1.15 -6.54
N LEU A 357 -10.16 -0.51 -5.41
CA LEU A 357 -11.22 -0.95 -4.52
C LEU A 357 -12.59 -0.95 -5.23
N LYS A 358 -12.92 0.13 -5.94
CA LYS A 358 -14.16 0.23 -6.73
C LYS A 358 -14.24 -0.90 -7.76
N ARG A 359 -13.15 -1.15 -8.49
CA ARG A 359 -13.06 -2.25 -9.48
C ARG A 359 -13.24 -3.62 -8.81
N MET A 360 -12.66 -3.85 -7.64
CA MET A 360 -12.82 -5.10 -6.88
C MET A 360 -14.27 -5.30 -6.42
N LEU A 361 -14.96 -4.24 -6.01
CA LEU A 361 -16.35 -4.29 -5.54
C LEU A 361 -17.37 -4.41 -6.68
N GLN A 362 -17.07 -3.87 -7.86
CA GLN A 362 -17.94 -3.98 -9.04
C GLN A 362 -17.66 -5.24 -9.88
N GLY A 363 -16.53 -5.91 -9.65
CA GLY A 363 -16.11 -7.09 -10.41
C GLY A 363 -16.73 -8.40 -9.93
N ARG A 364 -16.56 -9.47 -10.71
CA ARG A 364 -16.99 -10.83 -10.34
C ARG A 364 -16.32 -11.36 -9.07
N HIS A 365 -15.14 -10.82 -8.74
CA HIS A 365 -14.40 -11.18 -7.53
C HIS A 365 -14.97 -10.56 -6.25
N ALA A 366 -15.94 -9.64 -6.34
CA ALA A 366 -16.58 -9.01 -5.18
C ALA A 366 -17.15 -10.05 -4.20
N PHE A 367 -17.76 -11.11 -4.74
CA PHE A 367 -18.33 -12.20 -3.94
C PHE A 367 -17.30 -12.89 -3.05
N LEU A 368 -16.02 -12.95 -3.45
CA LEU A 368 -14.95 -13.54 -2.65
C LEU A 368 -14.19 -12.49 -1.83
N SER A 369 -13.96 -11.29 -2.37
CA SER A 369 -13.15 -10.27 -1.72
C SER A 369 -13.84 -9.68 -0.48
N ILE A 370 -15.17 -9.51 -0.51
CA ILE A 370 -15.95 -9.00 0.63
C ILE A 370 -15.86 -9.94 1.84
N PRO A 371 -16.24 -11.23 1.75
CA PRO A 371 -16.15 -12.12 2.91
C PRO A 371 -14.72 -12.33 3.39
N LEU A 372 -13.73 -12.40 2.50
CA LEU A 372 -12.31 -12.48 2.91
C LEU A 372 -11.85 -11.23 3.65
N GLY A 373 -12.25 -10.04 3.19
CA GLY A 373 -11.98 -8.78 3.87
C GLY A 373 -12.65 -8.72 5.25
N CYS A 374 -13.92 -9.13 5.34
CA CYS A 374 -14.64 -9.21 6.62
C CYS A 374 -13.97 -10.19 7.59
N LEU A 375 -13.61 -11.40 7.14
CA LEU A 375 -12.89 -12.36 7.96
C LEU A 375 -11.55 -11.79 8.44
N PHE A 376 -10.78 -11.18 7.53
CA PHE A 376 -9.51 -10.54 7.89
C PHE A 376 -9.70 -9.50 9.01
N VAL A 377 -10.70 -8.62 8.89
CA VAL A 377 -11.01 -7.62 9.92
C VAL A 377 -11.38 -8.30 11.25
N VAL A 378 -12.26 -9.30 11.24
CA VAL A 378 -12.66 -10.03 12.46
C VAL A 378 -11.46 -10.65 13.17
N PHE A 379 -10.62 -11.39 12.45
CA PHE A 379 -9.44 -12.05 13.05
C PHE A 379 -8.43 -11.03 13.58
N PHE A 380 -8.18 -9.98 12.80
CA PHE A 380 -7.20 -8.96 13.15
C PHE A 380 -7.67 -8.14 14.38
N SER A 381 -8.91 -7.69 14.38
CA SER A 381 -9.50 -6.98 15.53
C SER A 381 -9.59 -7.86 16.76
N ALA A 382 -9.93 -9.15 16.62
CA ALA A 382 -9.97 -10.09 17.74
C ALA A 382 -8.59 -10.26 18.38
N TYR A 383 -7.55 -10.35 17.56
CA TYR A 383 -6.16 -10.43 18.04
C TYR A 383 -5.75 -9.15 18.78
N TRP A 384 -6.10 -7.98 18.22
CA TRP A 384 -5.80 -6.69 18.83
C TRP A 384 -6.48 -6.51 20.19
N VAL A 385 -7.76 -6.83 20.29
CA VAL A 385 -8.50 -6.74 21.56
C VAL A 385 -7.93 -7.72 22.57
N ARG A 386 -7.65 -8.97 22.16
CA ARG A 386 -7.01 -9.97 23.02
C ARG A 386 -5.67 -9.48 23.57
N ALA A 387 -4.80 -8.98 22.71
CA ALA A 387 -3.50 -8.47 23.11
C ALA A 387 -3.59 -7.24 24.03
N ALA A 388 -4.58 -6.36 23.81
CA ALA A 388 -4.83 -5.19 24.64
C ALA A 388 -5.38 -5.54 26.04
N GLU A 389 -6.08 -6.66 26.18
CA GLU A 389 -6.62 -7.10 27.48
C GLU A 389 -5.64 -7.95 28.29
N ILE A 390 -4.57 -8.44 27.68
CA ILE A 390 -3.56 -9.26 28.36
C ILE A 390 -2.68 -8.38 29.24
N SER A 391 -2.77 -8.60 30.55
CA SER A 391 -1.85 -8.06 31.56
C SER A 391 -0.71 -9.03 31.84
N SER A 392 0.52 -8.53 31.86
CA SER A 392 1.74 -9.30 32.12
C SER A 392 1.80 -9.84 33.55
N CYS A 393 1.11 -9.20 34.48
CA CYS A 393 1.02 -9.63 35.88
C CYS A 393 0.36 -11.01 36.06
N ARG A 394 -0.25 -11.56 35.01
CA ARG A 394 -0.85 -12.91 35.01
C ARG A 394 0.15 -14.03 34.72
N PHE A 395 1.32 -13.70 34.19
CA PHE A 395 2.32 -14.70 33.80
C PHE A 395 3.28 -15.01 34.95
N ALA A 396 3.83 -16.23 34.95
CA ALA A 396 4.76 -16.68 35.99
C ALA A 396 6.09 -15.89 35.99
N TYR A 397 6.54 -15.48 34.80
CA TYR A 397 7.85 -14.84 34.60
C TYR A 397 7.76 -13.30 34.59
N VAL A 398 7.10 -12.70 35.58
CA VAL A 398 6.94 -11.24 35.66
C VAL A 398 8.02 -10.63 36.55
N GLU A 399 8.65 -9.55 36.08
CA GLU A 399 9.70 -8.85 36.83
C GLU A 399 9.22 -7.47 37.33
N HIS A 400 8.10 -6.96 36.81
CA HIS A 400 7.60 -5.64 37.19
C HIS A 400 7.12 -5.61 38.65
N PRO A 401 7.67 -4.74 39.52
CA PRO A 401 7.41 -4.76 40.97
C PRO A 401 5.94 -4.47 41.32
N MET A 402 5.27 -3.65 40.51
CA MET A 402 3.85 -3.34 40.71
C MET A 402 2.93 -4.56 40.50
N CYS A 403 3.39 -5.62 39.83
CA CYS A 403 2.60 -6.85 39.69
C CYS A 403 2.52 -7.65 40.99
N GLU A 404 3.29 -7.32 42.02
CA GLU A 404 3.14 -7.91 43.36
C GLU A 404 1.92 -7.38 44.11
N LEU A 405 1.43 -6.19 43.74
CA LEU A 405 0.29 -5.55 44.38
C LEU A 405 -1.00 -6.36 44.14
N ASP A 406 -1.84 -6.46 45.17
CA ASP A 406 -3.14 -7.13 45.06
C ASP A 406 -4.04 -6.47 43.98
N SER A 407 -3.88 -5.16 43.75
CA SER A 407 -4.58 -4.42 42.67
C SER A 407 -4.22 -4.85 41.25
N ALA A 408 -3.08 -5.52 41.07
CA ALA A 408 -2.63 -6.02 39.78
C ALA A 408 -3.12 -7.46 39.51
N LYS A 409 -3.56 -8.18 40.56
CA LYS A 409 -3.93 -9.61 40.50
C LYS A 409 -5.45 -9.83 40.59
N TYR A 410 -6.14 -8.99 41.35
CA TYR A 410 -7.56 -9.18 41.67
C TYR A 410 -8.39 -7.99 41.21
N LEU A 411 -9.58 -8.27 40.66
CA LEU A 411 -10.59 -7.25 40.41
C LEU A 411 -11.20 -6.81 41.75
N LEU A 412 -11.52 -5.52 41.85
CA LEU A 412 -12.31 -4.96 42.95
C LEU A 412 -13.77 -5.42 42.77
N ASP A 413 -14.39 -5.92 43.83
CA ASP A 413 -15.85 -6.12 43.85
C ASP A 413 -16.58 -4.78 44.00
N GLY A 414 -17.91 -4.76 43.82
CA GLY A 414 -18.75 -3.57 43.94
C GLY A 414 -18.63 -2.82 45.28
N ASN A 415 -18.07 -3.47 46.30
CA ASN A 415 -17.77 -2.89 47.62
C ASN A 415 -16.34 -2.33 47.76
N ASN A 416 -15.53 -2.29 46.68
CA ASN A 416 -14.11 -1.94 46.70
C ASN A 416 -13.22 -2.83 47.58
N GLU A 417 -13.66 -4.05 47.91
CA GLU A 417 -12.82 -5.05 48.58
C GLU A 417 -12.23 -6.01 47.54
N TYR A 418 -10.96 -6.37 47.72
CA TYR A 418 -10.31 -7.39 46.89
C TYR A 418 -10.81 -8.77 47.32
N VAL A 419 -11.56 -9.44 46.45
CA VAL A 419 -12.11 -10.78 46.73
C VAL A 419 -11.02 -11.83 46.51
N LYS A 420 -10.12 -11.96 47.48
CA LYS A 420 -8.96 -12.86 47.43
C LYS A 420 -9.33 -14.35 47.45
N ASN A 421 -10.53 -14.68 47.93
CA ASN A 421 -10.96 -16.06 48.20
C ASN A 421 -11.94 -16.63 47.16
N ASN A 422 -12.35 -15.85 46.17
CA ASN A 422 -13.28 -16.34 45.15
C ASN A 422 -12.55 -16.49 43.81
N PRO A 423 -12.31 -17.73 43.33
CA PRO A 423 -11.66 -17.94 42.04
C PRO A 423 -12.46 -17.37 40.86
N ALA A 424 -13.75 -17.04 41.03
CA ALA A 424 -14.55 -16.34 40.03
C ALA A 424 -14.16 -14.85 39.84
N PHE A 425 -13.43 -14.25 40.79
CA PHE A 425 -12.95 -12.86 40.74
C PHE A 425 -11.44 -12.74 40.51
N LEU A 426 -10.74 -13.87 40.35
CA LEU A 426 -9.45 -13.82 39.67
C LEU A 426 -9.70 -13.28 38.27
N GLN A 427 -8.86 -12.37 37.81
CA GLN A 427 -8.94 -11.82 36.46
C GLN A 427 -8.52 -12.86 35.41
N ILE A 428 -9.10 -14.07 35.45
CA ILE A 428 -8.94 -15.12 34.45
C ILE A 428 -9.93 -14.79 33.34
N ASN A 429 -9.61 -13.78 32.53
CA ASN A 429 -10.25 -13.74 31.21
C ASN A 429 -9.81 -15.00 30.50
N ASN A 430 -10.76 -15.75 29.95
CA ASN A 430 -10.46 -16.89 29.10
C ASN A 430 -9.73 -16.33 27.86
N LEU A 431 -8.40 -16.42 27.84
CA LEU A 431 -7.56 -15.84 26.78
C LEU A 431 -7.64 -16.64 25.47
N LYS A 432 -8.68 -17.47 25.28
CA LYS A 432 -8.85 -18.24 24.05
C LYS A 432 -9.27 -17.31 22.92
N MET A 433 -8.52 -17.37 21.82
CA MET A 433 -8.81 -16.58 20.62
C MET A 433 -10.25 -16.73 20.10
N VAL A 434 -10.86 -17.90 20.31
CA VAL A 434 -12.26 -18.19 19.91
C VAL A 434 -13.26 -17.22 20.55
N ASP A 435 -13.07 -16.86 21.81
CA ASP A 435 -13.99 -15.97 22.54
C ASP A 435 -13.90 -14.55 21.98
N TYR A 436 -12.69 -14.09 21.65
CA TYR A 436 -12.47 -12.79 21.01
C TYR A 436 -13.00 -12.75 19.57
N ILE A 437 -12.84 -13.84 18.80
CA ILE A 437 -13.42 -13.94 17.45
C ILE A 437 -14.94 -13.84 17.54
N TRP A 438 -15.57 -14.59 18.44
CA TRP A 438 -17.01 -14.52 18.67
C TRP A 438 -17.45 -13.11 19.07
N GLY A 439 -16.75 -12.49 20.04
CA GLY A 439 -17.01 -11.12 20.46
C GLY A 439 -16.91 -10.11 19.30
N MET A 440 -15.92 -10.25 18.41
CA MET A 440 -15.82 -9.39 17.23
C MET A 440 -16.94 -9.63 16.21
N ILE A 441 -17.41 -10.88 16.04
CA ILE A 441 -18.56 -11.18 15.17
C ILE A 441 -19.84 -10.52 15.72
N VAL A 442 -20.10 -10.68 17.02
CA VAL A 442 -21.24 -10.05 17.71
C VAL A 442 -21.17 -8.53 17.63
N THR A 443 -19.98 -7.96 17.77
CA THR A 443 -19.74 -6.51 17.66
C THR A 443 -19.95 -6.01 16.23
N LEU A 444 -19.39 -6.70 15.23
CA LEU A 444 -19.53 -6.36 13.81
C LEU A 444 -20.99 -6.41 13.34
N THR A 445 -21.76 -7.36 13.88
CA THR A 445 -23.21 -7.49 13.61
C THR A 445 -24.08 -6.57 14.47
N THR A 446 -23.47 -5.77 15.35
CA THR A 446 -24.13 -4.81 16.25
C THR A 446 -25.13 -5.43 17.23
N VAL A 447 -25.07 -6.75 17.47
CA VAL A 447 -26.03 -7.43 18.34
C VAL A 447 -25.80 -7.13 19.82
N GLY A 448 -24.52 -7.13 20.26
CA GLY A 448 -24.13 -6.72 21.61
C GLY A 448 -24.82 -7.48 22.74
N TYR A 449 -24.55 -8.78 22.89
CA TYR A 449 -25.17 -9.63 23.92
C TYR A 449 -24.80 -9.27 25.38
N GLY A 450 -23.81 -8.41 25.58
CA GLY A 450 -23.05 -8.27 26.84
C GLY A 450 -21.81 -9.13 26.78
#